data_AF-K9X8Q8-F1
#
_entry.id   AF-K9X8Q8-F1
#
_cell.length_a   1.000
_cell.length_b   1.000
_cell.length_c   1.000
_cell.angle_alpha   90.00
_cell.angle_beta   90.00
_cell.angle_gamma   90.00
#
_symmetry.space_group_name_H-M   'P 1'
#
loop_
_entity.id
_entity.type
_entity.pdbx_description
1 polymer ?
#
loop_
_entity_poly.entity_id
_entity_poly.type
_entity_poly.pdbx_seq_one_letter_code
_entity_poly.pdbx_strand_id
1 'polypeptide(L)' 'MELSELEKQIIVNSWSFLTEMILQPTMQRGNHTTYFVHTPTNQFVLKIYSTTTANSQIEYEHSLLVFLQQALL' A
#
# COMPACT_ATOMS: atom_id res chain seq x y z
N MET A 1 6.80 -1.15 -11.18
CA MET A 1 7.48 -2.45 -11.03
C MET A 1 6.43 -3.38 -10.48
N GLU A 2 6.08 -4.44 -11.18
CA GLU A 2 5.12 -5.40 -10.63
C GLU A 2 5.82 -6.29 -9.62
N LEU A 3 5.15 -6.56 -8.49
CA LEU A 3 5.62 -7.51 -7.49
C LEU A 3 5.68 -8.92 -8.08
N SER A 4 6.78 -9.59 -7.80
CA SER A 4 6.90 -11.05 -7.96
C SER A 4 5.96 -11.78 -6.99
N GLU A 5 5.66 -13.04 -7.29
CA GLU A 5 4.83 -13.88 -6.41
C GLU A 5 5.44 -14.08 -5.03
N LEU A 6 6.78 -14.12 -4.93
CA LEU A 6 7.48 -14.20 -3.65
C LEU A 6 7.25 -12.93 -2.81
N GLU A 7 7.37 -11.74 -3.42
CA GLU A 7 7.13 -10.48 -2.72
C GLU A 7 5.68 -10.36 -2.27
N LYS A 8 4.72 -10.78 -3.11
CA LYS A 8 3.30 -10.85 -2.73
C LYS A 8 3.11 -11.76 -1.51
N GLN A 9 3.73 -12.94 -1.49
CA GLN A 9 3.64 -13.87 -0.37
C GLN A 9 4.24 -13.29 0.93
N ILE A 10 5.37 -12.59 0.85
CA ILE A 10 5.99 -11.92 2.00
C ILE A 10 5.03 -10.88 2.59
N ILE A 11 4.37 -10.09 1.74
CA ILE A 11 3.40 -9.07 2.16
C ILE A 11 2.19 -9.73 2.83
N VAL A 12 1.62 -10.76 2.21
CA VAL A 12 0.48 -11.53 2.78
C VAL A 12 0.85 -12.13 4.14
N ASN A 13 2.05 -12.70 4.28
CA ASN A 13 2.51 -13.24 5.56
C ASN A 13 2.68 -12.14 6.62
N SER A 14 3.23 -10.99 6.23
CA SER A 14 3.42 -9.84 7.12
C SER A 14 2.08 -9.23 7.57
N TRP A 15 1.06 -9.29 6.71
CA TRP A 15 -0.30 -8.83 6.98
C TRP A 15 -1.25 -9.98 7.30
N SER A 16 -0.73 -11.05 7.93
CA SER A 16 -1.50 -12.27 8.26
C SER A 16 -2.73 -12.03 9.16
N PHE A 17 -2.86 -10.84 9.76
CA PHE A 17 -4.07 -10.40 10.45
C PHE A 17 -5.26 -10.14 9.50
N LEU A 18 -5.01 -10.01 8.19
CA LEU A 18 -6.02 -9.90 7.15
C LEU A 18 -6.23 -11.29 6.50
N THR A 19 -7.39 -11.89 6.76
CA THR A 19 -7.77 -13.19 6.16
C THR A 19 -8.11 -13.05 4.69
N GLU A 20 -7.73 -14.06 3.88
CA GLU A 20 -8.12 -14.18 2.46
C GLU A 20 -7.82 -12.94 1.62
N MET A 21 -6.62 -12.38 1.82
CA MET A 21 -6.15 -11.19 1.15
C MET A 21 -5.84 -11.44 -0.34
N ILE A 22 -6.42 -10.62 -1.22
CA ILE A 22 -6.14 -10.62 -2.67
C ILE A 22 -5.51 -9.28 -3.06
N LEU A 23 -4.34 -9.35 -3.70
CA LEU A 23 -3.62 -8.20 -4.23
C LEU A 23 -3.94 -7.98 -5.71
N GLN A 24 -4.67 -6.91 -6.02
CA GLN A 24 -4.98 -6.51 -7.39
C GLN A 24 -4.14 -5.30 -7.80
N PRO A 25 -3.30 -5.38 -8.86
CA PRO A 25 -2.52 -4.25 -9.32
C PRO A 25 -3.41 -3.15 -9.90
N THR A 26 -3.03 -1.89 -9.69
CA THR A 26 -3.64 -0.74 -10.36
C THR A 26 -2.88 -0.39 -11.64
N MET A 27 -3.58 0.18 -12.64
CA MET A 27 -2.98 0.56 -13.93
C MET A 27 -2.03 1.78 -13.85
N GLN A 28 -1.65 2.24 -12.66
CA GLN A 28 -0.82 3.43 -12.50
C GLN A 28 0.68 3.14 -12.67
N ARG A 29 1.30 3.90 -13.58
CA ARG A 29 2.77 4.02 -13.71
C ARG A 29 3.21 5.33 -13.06
N GLY A 30 4.07 5.22 -12.05
CA GLY A 30 4.68 6.37 -11.36
C GLY A 30 5.92 5.96 -10.58
N ASN A 31 6.36 6.80 -9.65
CA ASN A 31 7.43 6.51 -8.69
C ASN A 31 7.04 5.47 -7.62
N HIS A 32 5.80 4.99 -7.66
CA HIS A 32 5.27 3.94 -6.80
C HIS A 32 4.35 3.03 -7.62
N THR A 33 4.14 1.81 -7.12
CA THR A 33 3.16 0.86 -7.64
C THR A 33 2.09 0.67 -6.58
N THR A 34 0.82 0.81 -6.98
CA THR A 34 -0.32 0.70 -6.07
C THR A 34 -1.09 -0.58 -6.33
N TYR A 35 -1.48 -1.25 -5.25
CA TYR A 35 -2.34 -2.42 -5.24
C TYR A 35 -3.62 -2.12 -4.45
N PHE A 36 -4.76 -2.56 -4.98
CA PHE A 36 -5.95 -2.74 -4.16
C PHE A 36 -5.83 -4.05 -3.41
N VAL A 37 -6.04 -3.98 -2.11
CA VAL A 37 -6.02 -5.12 -1.21
C VAL A 37 -7.47 -5.43 -0.85
N HIS A 38 -7.96 -6.56 -1.32
CA HIS A 38 -9.31 -7.02 -1.01
C HIS A 38 -9.25 -8.09 0.06
N THR A 39 -10.08 -7.94 1.08
CA THR A 39 -10.37 -8.96 2.09
C THR A 39 -11.88 -9.18 2.11
N PRO A 40 -12.40 -10.25 2.74
CA PRO A 40 -13.85 -10.48 2.81
C PRO A 40 -14.64 -9.34 3.46
N THR A 41 -14.01 -8.60 4.38
CA THR A 41 -14.68 -7.56 5.18
C THR A 41 -14.31 -6.14 4.78
N ASN A 42 -13.08 -5.93 4.29
CA ASN A 42 -12.50 -4.61 4.12
C ASN A 42 -11.71 -4.49 2.80
N GLN A 43 -11.51 -3.25 2.38
CA GLN A 43 -10.66 -2.90 1.24
C GLN A 43 -9.57 -1.93 1.71
N PHE A 44 -8.33 -2.17 1.29
CA PHE A 44 -7.19 -1.32 1.60
C PHE A 44 -6.45 -0.94 0.32
N VAL A 45 -5.61 0.08 0.44
CA VAL A 45 -4.69 0.51 -0.62
C VAL A 45 -3.27 0.28 -0.14
N LEU A 46 -2.51 -0.53 -0.89
CA LEU A 46 -1.10 -0.79 -0.64
C LEU A 46 -0.27 -0.03 -1.67
N LYS A 47 0.56 0.89 -1.21
CA LYS A 47 1.45 1.68 -2.05
C LYS A 47 2.91 1.28 -1.80
N ILE A 48 3.58 0.83 -2.86
CA ILE A 48 4.97 0.38 -2.80
C ILE A 48 5.81 1.36 -3.58
N TYR A 49 6.67 2.07 -2.87
CA TYR A 49 7.54 3.10 -3.42
C TYR A 49 8.77 2.47 -4.06
N SER A 50 9.30 3.11 -5.11
CA SER A 50 10.60 2.73 -5.66
C SER A 50 11.71 2.95 -4.63
N THR A 51 12.81 2.22 -4.76
CA THR A 51 14.02 2.41 -3.92
C THR A 51 14.65 3.80 -4.06
N THR A 52 14.27 4.56 -5.09
CA THR A 52 14.69 5.94 -5.30
C THR A 52 13.81 6.97 -4.57
N THR A 53 12.69 6.54 -3.98
CA THR A 53 11.85 7.42 -3.17
C THR A 53 12.53 7.66 -1.82
N ALA A 54 12.73 8.92 -1.45
CA ALA A 54 13.30 9.26 -0.15
C ALA A 54 12.29 8.96 0.97
N ASN A 55 12.77 8.38 2.09
CA ASN A 55 11.93 8.09 3.26
C ASN A 55 11.17 9.34 3.76
N SER A 56 11.80 10.51 3.67
CA SER A 56 11.19 11.79 4.04
C SER A 56 9.93 12.11 3.24
N GLN A 57 9.83 11.65 1.98
CA GLN A 57 8.61 11.81 1.19
C GLN A 57 7.47 10.96 1.77
N ILE A 58 7.76 9.71 2.14
CA ILE A 58 6.75 8.80 2.72
C ILE A 58 6.25 9.35 4.06
N GLU A 59 7.16 9.83 4.91
CA GLU A 59 6.83 10.45 6.21
C GLU A 59 5.99 11.71 6.05
N TYR A 60 6.31 12.56 5.07
CA TYR A 60 5.53 13.75 4.74
C TYR A 60 4.11 13.39 4.27
N GLU A 61 3.98 12.46 3.32
CA GLU A 61 2.66 12.02 2.81
C GLU A 61 1.81 11.42 3.95
N HIS A 62 2.41 10.62 4.83
CA HIS A 62 1.72 10.06 6.00
C HIS A 62 1.25 11.14 6.97
N SER A 63 2.12 12.11 7.29
CA SER A 63 1.78 13.22 8.18
C SER A 63 0.64 14.08 7.63
N LEU A 64 0.62 14.31 6.31
CA LEU A 64 -0.45 15.02 5.63
C LEU A 64 -1.80 14.26 5.74
N LEU A 65 -1.80 12.94 5.55
CA LEU A 65 -3.02 12.13 5.69
C LEU A 65 -3.59 12.20 7.11
N VAL A 66 -2.73 12.11 8.14
CA VAL A 66 -3.14 12.25 9.54
C VAL A 66 -3.74 13.63 9.80
N PHE A 67 -3.09 14.69 9.32
CA PHE A 67 -3.59 16.05 9.45
C PHE A 67 -4.96 16.23 8.78
N LEU A 68 -5.13 15.74 7.55
CA LEU A 68 -6.39 15.84 6.82
C LEU A 68 -7.52 15.04 7.49
N GLN A 69 -7.21 13.87 8.04
CA GLN A 69 -8.18 13.07 8.79
C GLN A 69 -8.69 13.82 10.03
N GLN A 70 -7.80 14.52 10.74
CA GLN A 70 -8.17 15.31 11.90
C GLN A 70 -8.97 16.57 11.53
N ALA A 71 -8.70 17.17 10.37
CA ALA A 71 -9.43 18.34 9.88
C ALA A 71 -10.85 18.03 9.36
N LEU A 72 -11.14 16.74 9.10
CA LEU A 72 -12.44 16.25 8.63
C LEU A 72 -13.34 15.72 9.77
N LEU A 73 -12.84 15.72 11.02
CA LEU A 73 -13.57 15.40 12.26
C LEU A 73 -14.05 16.69 12.94
#